data_AF-A0A6P3XIS3-F1
#
_entry.id   AF-A0A6P3XIS3-F1
#
_cell.length_a   1.000
_cell.length_b   1.000
_cell.length_c   1.000
_cell.angle_alpha   90.00
_cell.angle_beta   90.00
_cell.angle_gamma   90.00
#
_symmetry.space_group_name_H-M   'P 1'
#
loop_
_entity.id
_entity.type
_entity.pdbx_description
1 polymer ?
#
loop_
_entity_poly.entity_id
_entity_poly.type
_entity_poly.pdbx_seq_one_letter_code
_entity_poly.pdbx_strand_id
1 'polypeptide(L)'
;MGRVGMDISVRNPYPVPDVSQEGTWIPRGPVLGDKVSPSDRDWHAKLSAHERLFAHHTLNSVRRDYRLVRPKVPGDALDFALDAVYIHSRDTLVPKMYVPMQPETLGKKTWRVLRNKIKISPEPPEPDRPAHVSGYQDEDLKSPVRGAFPADKTRCYSGPALPRRIHPCSVKLNIEGPHMDQSNPGYSRKIDGTFYSI
;
A
#
# COMPACT_ATOMS: atom_id res chain seq x y z
N MET A 1 17.39 -0.89 35.98
CA MET A 1 17.02 0.29 35.16
C MET A 1 16.95 -0.14 33.70
N GLY A 2 15.75 -0.22 33.11
CA GLY A 2 15.61 -0.52 31.68
C GLY A 2 16.08 0.66 30.83
N ARG A 3 16.96 0.43 29.85
CA ARG A 3 17.33 1.43 28.85
C ARG A 3 16.08 1.76 28.04
N VAL A 4 15.52 2.95 28.24
CA VAL A 4 14.47 3.48 27.37
C VAL A 4 15.14 3.78 26.03
N GLY A 5 14.87 2.96 25.01
CA GLY A 5 15.34 3.22 23.66
C GLY A 5 14.82 4.57 23.19
N MET A 6 15.71 5.52 22.92
CA MET A 6 15.35 6.78 22.30
C MET A 6 15.12 6.56 20.81
N ASP A 7 13.95 6.95 20.31
CA ASP A 7 13.66 6.98 18.88
C ASP A 7 14.55 8.05 18.22
N ILE A 8 15.49 7.63 17.38
CA ILE A 8 16.38 8.55 16.66
C ILE A 8 15.69 8.97 15.36
N SER A 9 15.55 10.28 15.13
CA SER A 9 15.03 10.80 13.86
C SER A 9 16.17 11.28 12.97
N VAL A 10 16.30 10.70 11.77
CA VAL A 10 17.30 11.10 10.76
C VAL A 10 16.59 11.79 9.60
N ARG A 11 17.27 12.71 8.91
CA ARG A 11 16.73 13.34 7.70
C ARG A 11 16.47 12.25 6.64
N ASN A 12 15.30 12.30 6.02
CA ASN A 12 14.95 11.37 4.95
C ASN A 12 15.94 11.53 3.77
N PRO A 13 16.77 10.51 3.46
CA PRO A 13 17.72 10.58 2.35
C PRO A 13 17.04 10.30 1.00
N TYR A 14 15.80 9.78 1.00
CA TYR A 14 15.08 9.40 -0.20
C TYR A 14 14.17 10.53 -0.70
N PRO A 15 13.88 10.55 -2.01
CA PRO A 15 12.94 11.52 -2.58
C PRO A 15 11.47 11.22 -2.24
N VAL A 16 11.19 10.07 -1.61
CA VAL A 16 9.84 9.62 -1.26
C VAL A 16 9.62 9.75 0.24
N PRO A 17 8.49 10.33 0.69
CA PRO A 17 8.18 10.40 2.11
C PRO A 17 7.85 9.03 2.69
N ASP A 18 8.29 8.76 3.91
CA ASP A 18 7.85 7.61 4.67
C ASP A 18 6.44 7.86 5.24
N VAL A 19 5.49 7.04 4.80
CA VAL A 19 4.06 7.12 5.19
C VAL A 19 3.59 5.85 5.91
N SER A 20 4.52 4.99 6.30
CA SER A 20 4.23 3.69 6.94
C SER A 20 3.45 3.83 8.26
N GLN A 21 3.68 4.91 9.02
CA GLN A 21 2.98 5.16 10.30
C GLN A 21 1.58 5.76 10.13
N GLU A 22 1.31 6.39 8.97
CA GLU A 22 0.09 7.17 8.77
C GLU A 22 -1.09 6.31 8.33
N GLY A 23 -0.83 5.14 7.73
CA GLY A 23 -1.87 4.28 7.18
C GLY A 23 -1.35 3.02 6.50
N THR A 24 -2.29 2.28 5.92
CA THR A 24 -2.00 1.04 5.20
C THR A 24 -2.36 1.17 3.73
N TRP A 25 -1.55 0.54 2.87
CA TRP A 25 -1.84 0.46 1.45
C TRP A 25 -2.81 -0.69 1.20
N ILE A 26 -4.02 -0.38 0.72
CA ILE A 26 -5.08 -1.36 0.49
C ILE A 26 -5.46 -1.34 -1.00
N PRO A 27 -5.58 -2.51 -1.65
CA PRO A 27 -6.19 -2.60 -2.97
C PRO A 27 -7.70 -2.29 -2.84
N ARG A 28 -8.16 -1.21 -3.48
CA ARG A 28 -9.57 -0.78 -3.39
C ARG A 28 -10.39 -1.06 -4.65
N GLY A 29 -9.75 -1.47 -5.73
CA GLY A 29 -10.43 -1.73 -6.99
C GLY A 29 -10.97 -0.45 -7.63
N PRO A 30 -11.92 -0.57 -8.58
CA PRO A 30 -12.45 0.57 -9.29
C PRO A 30 -13.14 1.55 -8.33
N VAL A 31 -12.87 2.86 -8.48
CA VAL A 31 -13.64 3.89 -7.77
C VAL A 31 -14.99 3.99 -8.44
N LEU A 32 -16.04 3.57 -7.73
CA LEU A 32 -17.42 3.73 -8.18
C LEU A 32 -18.06 4.90 -7.44
N GLY A 33 -18.97 5.61 -8.10
CA GLY A 33 -19.76 6.65 -7.46
C GLY A 33 -20.76 6.07 -6.45
N ASP A 34 -21.32 6.93 -5.60
CA ASP A 34 -22.14 6.54 -4.44
C ASP A 34 -23.38 5.70 -4.78
N LYS A 35 -23.82 5.74 -6.04
CA LYS A 35 -25.03 5.05 -6.51
C LYS A 35 -24.82 3.57 -6.83
N VAL A 36 -23.58 3.09 -6.83
CA VAL A 36 -23.24 1.76 -7.37
C VAL A 36 -22.21 1.05 -6.50
N SER A 37 -22.52 -0.20 -6.12
CA SER A 37 -21.60 -1.05 -5.38
C SER A 37 -20.66 -1.84 -6.32
N PRO A 38 -19.37 -2.05 -5.95
CA PRO A 38 -18.48 -2.92 -6.74
C PRO A 38 -18.88 -4.39 -6.79
N SER A 39 -19.79 -4.81 -5.91
CA SER A 39 -20.30 -6.17 -5.85
C SER A 39 -21.44 -6.43 -6.83
N ASP A 40 -22.07 -5.36 -7.36
CA ASP A 40 -23.13 -5.46 -8.36
C ASP A 40 -22.56 -6.01 -9.67
N ARG A 41 -23.17 -7.06 -10.23
CA ARG A 41 -22.73 -7.62 -11.52
C ARG A 41 -22.81 -6.61 -12.67
N ASP A 42 -23.87 -5.81 -12.69
CA ASP A 42 -24.19 -4.87 -13.77
C ASP A 42 -23.89 -3.41 -13.37
N TRP A 43 -22.90 -3.22 -12.50
CA TRP A 43 -22.49 -1.90 -11.98
C TRP A 43 -22.22 -0.89 -13.11
N HIS A 44 -21.59 -1.36 -14.19
CA HIS A 44 -21.21 -0.55 -15.34
C HIS A 44 -22.40 0.00 -16.13
N ALA A 45 -23.55 -0.67 -16.13
CA ALA A 45 -24.73 -0.21 -16.87
C ALA A 45 -25.43 0.98 -16.18
N LYS A 46 -25.28 1.08 -14.86
CA LYS A 46 -25.90 2.13 -14.02
C LYS A 46 -25.09 3.44 -14.01
N LEU A 47 -23.89 3.44 -14.57
CA LEU A 47 -22.99 4.59 -14.59
C LEU A 47 -23.05 5.33 -15.92
N SER A 48 -22.82 6.64 -15.85
CA SER A 48 -22.66 7.47 -17.03
C SER A 48 -21.40 7.11 -17.82
N ALA A 49 -21.32 7.52 -19.09
CA ALA A 49 -20.22 7.14 -19.96
C ALA A 49 -18.83 7.50 -19.40
N HIS A 50 -18.69 8.67 -18.77
CA HIS A 50 -17.42 9.14 -18.21
C HIS A 50 -17.05 8.42 -16.91
N GLU A 51 -18.02 8.13 -16.05
CA GLU A 51 -17.80 7.34 -14.82
C GLU A 51 -17.35 5.92 -15.16
N ARG A 52 -17.92 5.31 -16.20
CA ARG A 52 -17.49 3.98 -16.68
C ARG A 52 -16.05 4.01 -17.16
N LEU A 53 -15.67 5.01 -17.94
CA LEU A 53 -14.30 5.15 -18.44
C LEU A 53 -13.30 5.29 -17.28
N PHE A 54 -13.66 6.07 -16.26
CA PHE A 54 -12.84 6.26 -15.07
C PHE A 54 -12.73 5.00 -14.20
N ALA A 55 -13.85 4.29 -14.01
CA ALA A 55 -13.89 3.07 -13.23
C ALA A 55 -13.19 1.89 -13.91
N HIS A 56 -13.10 1.88 -15.25
CA HIS A 56 -12.45 0.80 -15.98
C HIS A 56 -10.93 0.91 -15.89
N HIS A 57 -10.32 0.03 -15.09
CA HIS A 57 -8.87 -0.03 -14.96
C HIS A 57 -8.22 -0.68 -16.20
N THR A 58 -7.01 -0.23 -16.54
CA THR A 58 -6.09 -1.03 -17.35
C THR A 58 -5.38 -2.06 -16.48
N LEU A 59 -4.85 -3.13 -17.08
CA LEU A 59 -4.10 -4.14 -16.31
C LEU A 59 -2.87 -3.55 -15.58
N ASN A 60 -2.22 -2.54 -16.16
CA ASN A 60 -1.15 -1.80 -15.48
C ASN A 60 -1.67 -0.97 -14.30
N SER A 61 -2.86 -0.38 -14.42
CA SER A 61 -3.52 0.34 -13.34
C SER A 61 -3.85 -0.60 -12.17
N VAL A 62 -4.44 -1.79 -12.43
CA VAL A 62 -4.75 -2.78 -11.38
C VAL A 62 -3.51 -3.23 -10.64
N ARG A 63 -2.43 -3.55 -11.36
CA ARG A 63 -1.19 -4.04 -10.74
C ARG A 63 -0.55 -3.02 -9.79
N ARG A 64 -0.87 -1.74 -9.96
CA ARG A 64 -0.41 -0.63 -9.11
C ARG A 64 -1.54 0.00 -8.30
N ASP A 65 -2.75 -0.59 -8.26
CA ASP A 65 -3.87 -0.04 -7.50
C ASP A 65 -3.70 -0.37 -6.02
N TYR A 66 -2.89 0.45 -5.37
CA TYR A 66 -2.76 0.51 -3.92
C TYR A 66 -3.04 1.93 -3.50
N ARG A 67 -4.03 2.10 -2.61
CA ARG A 67 -4.37 3.42 -2.07
C ARG A 67 -4.04 3.44 -0.59
N LEU A 68 -3.39 4.51 -0.16
CA LEU A 68 -3.06 4.72 1.24
C LEU A 68 -4.33 5.10 2.00
N VAL A 69 -4.79 4.21 2.86
CA VAL A 69 -5.92 4.44 3.75
C VAL A 69 -5.37 4.87 5.09
N ARG A 70 -5.76 6.07 5.53
CA ARG A 70 -5.34 6.65 6.79
C ARG A 70 -6.53 6.73 7.74
N PRO A 71 -6.60 5.88 8.77
CA PRO A 71 -7.80 5.79 9.61
C PRO A 71 -8.01 7.00 10.51
N LYS A 72 -6.95 7.77 10.80
CA LYS A 72 -6.97 8.91 11.72
C LYS A 72 -6.99 10.27 11.02
N VAL A 73 -7.21 10.31 9.70
CA VAL A 73 -7.30 11.59 8.98
C VAL A 73 -8.55 12.35 9.42
N PRO A 74 -8.44 13.64 9.78
CA PRO A 74 -9.60 14.47 10.08
C PRO A 74 -10.50 14.57 8.85
N GLY A 75 -11.82 14.44 9.04
CA GLY A 75 -12.79 14.44 7.96
C GLY A 75 -13.11 15.85 7.46
N ASP A 76 -13.05 16.84 8.36
CA ASP A 76 -13.33 18.22 8.06
C ASP A 76 -12.33 19.21 8.71
N ALA A 77 -12.61 20.51 8.57
CA ALA A 77 -11.78 21.56 9.13
C ALA A 77 -11.91 21.68 10.66
N LEU A 78 -13.04 21.24 11.23
CA LEU A 78 -13.28 21.27 12.67
C LEU A 78 -12.45 20.19 13.36
N ASP A 79 -12.48 18.96 12.85
CA ASP A 79 -11.65 17.85 13.30
C ASP A 79 -10.17 18.24 13.31
N PHE A 80 -9.69 18.90 12.25
CA PHE A 80 -8.31 19.38 12.19
C PHE A 80 -7.99 20.46 13.24
N ALA A 81 -8.96 21.30 13.59
CA ALA A 81 -8.81 22.30 14.65
C ALA A 81 -8.85 21.66 16.05
N LEU A 82 -9.65 20.61 16.22
CA LEU A 82 -9.72 19.82 17.47
C LEU A 82 -8.45 18.99 17.70
N ASP A 83 -7.74 18.61 16.64
CA ASP A 83 -6.43 17.96 16.71
C ASP A 83 -5.29 18.91 17.19
N ALA A 84 -5.54 20.22 17.27
CA ALA A 84 -4.54 21.19 17.70
C ALA A 84 -4.14 21.00 19.18
N VAL A 85 -3.01 21.61 19.55
CA VAL A 85 -2.48 21.57 20.93
C VAL A 85 -3.34 22.38 21.90
N TYR A 86 -4.06 23.38 21.40
CA TYR A 86 -4.82 24.32 22.21
C TYR A 86 -6.04 23.67 22.84
N ILE A 87 -6.18 23.80 24.17
CA ILE A 87 -7.32 23.28 24.93
C ILE A 87 -8.04 24.47 25.57
N HIS A 88 -9.18 24.87 25.00
CA HIS A 88 -9.91 26.06 25.44
C HIS A 88 -10.30 26.04 26.93
N SER A 89 -10.55 24.86 27.52
CA SER A 89 -10.92 24.74 28.93
C SER A 89 -9.75 24.85 29.91
N ARG A 90 -8.50 24.69 29.45
CA ARG A 90 -7.29 24.70 30.29
C ARG A 90 -6.38 25.90 30.01
N ASP A 91 -6.42 26.39 28.78
CA ASP A 91 -5.50 27.40 28.27
C ASP A 91 -6.12 28.80 28.34
N THR A 92 -5.61 29.65 29.23
CA THR A 92 -6.04 31.05 29.37
C THR A 92 -5.04 32.00 28.72
N LEU A 93 -5.53 32.96 27.91
CA LEU A 93 -4.73 34.06 27.32
C LEU A 93 -3.55 33.60 26.43
N VAL A 94 -3.64 32.42 25.84
CA VAL A 94 -2.60 31.92 24.93
C VAL A 94 -2.63 32.72 23.62
N PRO A 95 -1.46 33.06 23.01
CA PRO A 95 -1.40 33.74 21.73
C PRO A 95 -2.18 33.01 20.64
N LYS A 96 -2.78 33.77 19.71
CA LYS A 96 -3.61 33.25 18.61
C LYS A 96 -2.91 32.17 17.76
N MET A 97 -1.57 32.18 17.70
CA MET A 97 -0.79 31.17 16.97
C MET A 97 -0.93 29.74 17.50
N TYR A 98 -1.31 29.55 18.76
CA TYR A 98 -1.48 28.21 19.34
C TYR A 98 -2.79 27.54 18.94
N VAL A 99 -3.80 28.32 18.55
CA VAL A 99 -5.12 27.81 18.15
C VAL A 99 -5.00 26.80 16.98
N PRO A 100 -4.26 27.07 15.89
CA PRO A 100 -4.04 26.09 14.83
C PRO A 100 -2.79 25.23 15.03
N MET A 101 -2.04 25.40 16.13
CA MET A 101 -0.74 24.74 16.30
C MET A 101 -0.93 23.25 16.54
N GLN A 102 -0.35 22.44 15.67
CA GLN A 102 -0.50 20.98 15.72
C GLN A 102 0.57 20.36 16.64
N PRO A 103 0.26 19.21 17.29
CA PRO A 103 1.18 18.56 18.23
C PRO A 103 2.54 18.19 17.60
N GLU A 104 2.57 17.87 16.30
CA GLU A 104 3.79 17.51 15.58
C GLU A 104 4.75 18.69 15.43
N THR A 105 4.23 19.92 15.38
CA THR A 105 5.04 21.15 15.31
C THR A 105 5.86 21.32 16.60
N LEU A 106 5.35 20.85 17.73
CA LEU A 106 6.04 20.84 19.01
C LEU A 106 6.88 19.57 19.23
N GLY A 107 7.03 18.72 18.21
CA GLY A 107 7.79 17.47 18.31
C GLY A 107 7.08 16.35 19.10
N LYS A 108 5.78 16.50 19.41
CA LYS A 108 5.00 15.42 20.03
C LYS A 108 4.78 14.31 19.01
N LYS A 109 4.83 13.05 19.46
CA LYS A 109 4.65 11.87 18.60
C LYS A 109 3.15 11.66 18.33
N THR A 110 2.72 11.93 17.11
CA THR A 110 1.37 11.67 16.63
C THR A 110 1.38 10.61 15.52
N TRP A 111 0.21 10.29 14.96
CA TRP A 111 0.06 9.43 13.80
C TRP A 111 0.58 10.06 12.50
N ARG A 112 0.63 11.40 12.43
CA ARG A 112 1.20 12.16 11.31
C ARG A 112 2.72 12.21 11.45
N VAL A 113 3.44 12.05 10.33
CA VAL A 113 4.91 12.07 10.32
C VAL A 113 5.41 13.23 9.48
N LEU A 114 6.40 13.97 10.00
CA LEU A 114 7.13 14.94 9.21
C LEU A 114 7.85 14.21 8.07
N ARG A 115 7.44 14.48 6.83
CA ARG A 115 7.93 13.85 5.59
C ARG A 115 9.45 13.92 5.40
N ASN A 116 10.08 14.91 6.03
CA ASN A 116 11.51 15.18 5.93
C ASN A 116 12.36 14.32 6.88
N LYS A 117 11.74 13.53 7.77
CA LYS A 117 12.45 12.73 8.78
C LYS A 117 11.95 11.29 8.76
N ILE A 118 12.87 10.35 8.93
CA ILE A 118 12.57 8.92 9.15
C ILE A 118 12.87 8.63 10.62
N LYS A 119 11.96 7.90 11.28
CA LYS A 119 12.18 7.40 12.63
C LYS A 119 12.87 6.04 12.53
N ILE A 120 14.05 5.92 13.13
CA ILE A 120 14.76 4.65 13.24
C ILE A 120 14.48 4.13 14.66
N SER A 121 13.66 3.08 14.75
CA SER A 121 13.55 2.34 16.00
C SER A 121 14.82 1.50 16.19
N PRO A 122 15.49 1.55 17.35
CA PRO A 122 16.58 0.62 17.61
C PRO A 122 16.03 -0.81 17.51
N GLU A 123 16.74 -1.67 16.77
CA GLU A 123 16.41 -3.09 16.71
C GLU A 123 16.52 -3.68 18.12
N PRO A 124 15.56 -4.52 18.57
CA PRO A 124 15.68 -5.20 19.84
C PRO A 124 17.01 -5.97 19.86
N PRO A 125 17.76 -5.97 20.98
CA PRO A 125 18.98 -6.75 21.07
C PRO A 125 18.65 -8.22 20.76
N GLU A 126 19.41 -8.81 19.84
CA GLU A 126 19.32 -10.24 19.57
C GLU A 126 19.52 -11.00 20.90
N PRO A 127 18.70 -12.02 21.21
CA PRO A 127 18.87 -12.76 22.45
C PRO A 127 20.24 -13.44 22.45
N ASP A 128 21.06 -13.15 23.48
CA ASP A 128 22.45 -13.63 23.69
C ASP A 128 22.60 -15.17 23.83
N ARG A 129 21.58 -15.98 23.54
CA ARG A 129 21.62 -17.42 23.78
C ARG A 129 22.09 -18.18 22.54
N PRO A 130 23.24 -18.89 22.60
CA PRO A 130 23.52 -19.91 21.61
C PRO A 130 22.45 -21.02 21.76
N ALA A 131 21.91 -21.48 20.64
CA ALA A 131 21.00 -22.62 20.60
C ALA A 131 21.72 -23.86 21.14
N HIS A 132 21.62 -24.12 22.45
CA HIS A 132 22.15 -25.34 23.05
C HIS A 132 21.28 -26.52 22.61
N VAL A 133 21.91 -27.40 21.82
CA VAL A 133 21.51 -28.79 21.66
C VAL A 133 21.58 -29.46 23.03
N SER A 134 20.44 -29.79 23.63
CA SER A 134 20.36 -30.85 24.64
C SER A 134 19.14 -31.70 24.33
N GLY A 135 19.39 -32.93 23.89
CA GLY A 135 18.35 -33.91 23.64
C GLY A 135 17.65 -34.29 24.94
N TYR A 136 16.34 -34.10 24.96
CA TYR A 136 15.40 -34.94 25.69
C TYR A 136 14.20 -35.16 24.78
N GLN A 137 13.86 -36.44 24.60
CA GLN A 137 12.67 -36.88 23.87
C GLN A 137 11.45 -36.61 24.74
N ASP A 138 10.49 -35.86 24.21
CA ASP A 138 9.08 -36.02 24.56
C ASP A 138 8.34 -36.19 23.23
N GLU A 139 7.93 -37.43 22.97
CA GLU A 139 7.11 -37.84 21.83
C GLU A 139 5.66 -37.37 22.03
N ASP A 140 5.04 -37.02 20.89
CA ASP A 140 3.61 -36.93 20.57
C ASP A 140 2.77 -35.76 21.12
N LEU A 141 2.60 -34.62 20.43
CA LEU A 141 1.97 -34.32 19.11
C LEU A 141 0.42 -34.26 19.11
N LYS A 142 -0.12 -33.03 18.94
CA LYS A 142 -0.97 -32.63 17.79
C LYS A 142 -1.30 -31.13 17.85
N SER A 143 -0.43 -30.30 17.29
CA SER A 143 -0.80 -29.00 16.72
C SER A 143 -0.67 -29.11 15.19
N PRO A 144 -1.60 -28.59 14.38
CA PRO A 144 -1.64 -28.88 12.95
C PRO A 144 -0.50 -28.15 12.21
N VAL A 145 0.46 -28.97 11.75
CA VAL A 145 1.21 -28.88 10.49
C VAL A 145 1.31 -27.48 9.89
N ARG A 146 2.40 -26.77 10.21
CA ARG A 146 3.04 -25.84 9.26
C ARG A 146 4.19 -26.58 8.62
N GLY A 147 3.90 -27.22 7.48
CA GLY A 147 4.91 -27.84 6.64
C GLY A 147 5.94 -26.80 6.19
N ALA A 148 7.20 -27.13 6.37
CA ALA A 148 8.33 -26.41 5.83
C ALA A 148 8.29 -26.46 4.29
N PHE A 149 8.53 -25.32 3.65
CA PHE A 149 9.04 -25.30 2.28
C PHE A 149 10.44 -24.69 2.31
N PRO A 150 11.45 -25.35 1.72
CA PRO A 150 12.77 -24.75 1.55
C PRO A 150 12.65 -23.61 0.55
N ALA A 151 12.90 -22.38 1.01
CA ALA A 151 12.82 -21.18 0.19
C ALA A 151 14.07 -21.07 -0.69
N ASP A 152 13.99 -21.66 -1.87
CA ASP A 152 14.84 -21.35 -3.01
C ASP A 152 14.55 -19.89 -3.42
N LYS A 153 15.44 -18.95 -3.06
CA LYS A 153 15.21 -17.48 -3.09
C LYS A 153 15.11 -16.87 -4.50
N THR A 154 14.93 -17.67 -5.54
CA THR A 154 14.88 -17.23 -6.95
C THR A 154 13.52 -17.45 -7.60
N ARG A 155 12.52 -18.01 -6.89
CA ARG A 155 11.17 -18.21 -7.43
C ARG A 155 10.14 -17.32 -6.74
N CYS A 156 9.55 -16.42 -7.51
CA CYS A 156 8.35 -15.69 -7.15
C CYS A 156 7.26 -16.70 -6.75
N TYR A 157 6.67 -16.53 -5.57
CA TYR A 157 5.63 -17.41 -5.03
C TYR A 157 4.44 -17.50 -6.00
N SER A 158 4.29 -18.61 -6.72
CA SER A 158 3.07 -18.92 -7.46
C SER A 158 2.20 -19.82 -6.58
N GLY A 159 1.22 -19.23 -5.90
CA GLY A 159 0.16 -20.01 -5.26
C GLY A 159 -0.60 -20.87 -6.29
N PRO A 160 -1.47 -21.79 -5.85
CA PRO A 160 -2.26 -22.62 -6.75
C PRO A 160 -2.99 -21.72 -7.77
N ALA A 161 -2.86 -22.07 -9.05
CA ALA A 161 -3.46 -21.30 -10.14
C ALA A 161 -4.97 -21.24 -9.93
N LEU A 162 -5.47 -20.06 -9.55
CA LEU A 162 -6.91 -19.81 -9.47
C LEU A 162 -7.54 -20.21 -10.82
N PRO A 163 -8.70 -20.88 -10.83
CA PRO A 163 -9.39 -21.21 -12.06
C PRO A 163 -9.56 -19.93 -12.87
N ARG A 164 -9.15 -19.98 -14.15
CA ARG A 164 -9.06 -18.81 -15.02
C ARG A 164 -10.44 -18.16 -15.15
N ARG A 165 -10.69 -17.08 -14.41
CA ARG A 165 -11.93 -16.31 -14.50
C ARG A 165 -11.89 -15.50 -15.79
N ILE A 166 -12.46 -16.05 -16.87
CA ILE A 166 -12.67 -15.31 -18.11
C ILE A 166 -13.91 -14.46 -17.90
N HIS A 167 -13.70 -13.17 -17.61
CA HIS A 167 -14.77 -12.19 -17.51
C HIS A 167 -15.45 -12.03 -18.90
N PRO A 168 -16.78 -11.89 -19.00
CA PRO A 168 -17.46 -11.68 -20.29
C PRO A 168 -17.02 -10.39 -21.03
N CYS A 169 -16.31 -9.50 -20.33
CA CYS A 169 -15.62 -8.33 -20.89
C CYS A 169 -14.09 -8.53 -20.95
N SER A 170 -13.61 -9.76 -21.21
CA SER A 170 -12.17 -10.04 -21.44
C SER A 170 -11.70 -9.38 -22.73
N VAL A 171 -11.61 -8.05 -22.73
CA VAL A 171 -11.01 -7.30 -23.81
C VAL A 171 -9.50 -7.46 -23.64
N LYS A 172 -8.84 -7.93 -24.71
CA LYS A 172 -7.38 -7.89 -24.88
C LYS A 172 -6.92 -6.43 -24.91
N LEU A 173 -7.01 -5.72 -23.80
CA LEU A 173 -6.49 -4.36 -23.64
C LEU A 173 -5.05 -4.43 -23.15
N ASN A 174 -4.23 -5.20 -23.85
CA ASN A 174 -2.85 -4.77 -23.95
C ASN A 174 -2.96 -3.47 -24.76
N ILE A 175 -2.63 -2.32 -24.15
CA ILE A 175 -2.25 -1.16 -24.98
C ILE A 175 -0.95 -1.63 -25.60
N GLU A 176 -1.05 -2.27 -26.75
CA GLU A 176 0.11 -2.75 -27.45
C GLU A 176 0.98 -1.53 -27.72
N GLY A 177 2.24 -1.60 -27.27
CA GLY A 177 3.19 -0.58 -27.66
C GLY A 177 3.20 -0.51 -29.20
N PRO A 178 3.51 0.66 -29.79
CA PRO A 178 3.44 0.90 -31.25
C PRO A 178 4.36 0.01 -32.11
N HIS A 179 4.98 -1.01 -31.52
CA HIS A 179 5.96 -1.93 -32.11
C HIS A 179 5.62 -3.40 -31.84
N MET A 180 4.35 -3.73 -31.60
CA MET A 180 3.90 -5.13 -31.56
C MET A 180 3.40 -5.55 -32.94
N ASP A 181 3.58 -6.83 -33.27
CA ASP A 181 3.23 -7.43 -34.56
C ASP A 181 1.80 -7.14 -35.03
N GLN A 182 0.84 -6.93 -34.11
CA GLN A 182 -0.58 -6.69 -34.44
C GLN A 182 -0.91 -5.21 -34.68
N SER A 183 -0.08 -4.26 -34.23
CA SER A 183 -0.32 -2.81 -34.34
C SER A 183 0.59 -2.13 -35.35
N ASN A 184 1.47 -2.89 -36.01
CA ASN A 184 2.47 -2.37 -36.91
C ASN A 184 2.10 -2.69 -38.38
N PRO A 185 1.56 -1.71 -39.14
CA PRO A 185 1.15 -1.90 -40.53
C PRO A 185 2.36 -1.97 -41.47
N GLY A 186 3.23 -2.95 -41.28
CA GLY A 186 4.40 -3.21 -42.13
C GLY A 186 5.59 -2.26 -41.95
N TYR A 187 5.62 -1.41 -40.91
CA TYR A 187 6.73 -0.46 -40.68
C TYR A 187 7.98 -1.10 -40.07
N SER A 188 7.87 -2.28 -39.43
CA SER A 188 9.04 -3.03 -38.94
C SER A 188 9.19 -4.38 -39.64
N ARG A 189 10.41 -4.93 -39.59
CA ARG A 189 10.75 -6.23 -40.16
C ARG A 189 10.89 -7.26 -39.04
N LYS A 190 10.48 -8.50 -39.31
CA LYS A 190 10.82 -9.66 -38.49
C LYS A 190 12.33 -9.89 -38.51
N ILE A 191 12.83 -10.66 -37.55
CA ILE A 191 14.23 -11.14 -37.53
C ILE A 191 14.64 -11.81 -38.85
N ASP A 192 13.68 -12.41 -39.55
CA ASP A 192 13.88 -13.08 -40.83
C ASP A 192 13.78 -12.12 -42.04
N GLY A 193 13.68 -10.81 -41.81
CA GLY A 193 13.63 -9.76 -42.84
C GLY A 193 12.26 -9.56 -43.52
N THR A 194 11.28 -10.41 -43.21
CA THR A 194 9.91 -10.34 -43.73
C THR A 194 9.05 -9.31 -43.01
N PHE A 195 8.00 -8.82 -43.67
CA PHE A 195 7.10 -7.81 -43.09
C PHE A 195 6.06 -8.44 -42.15
N TYR A 196 5.60 -7.64 -41.18
CA TYR A 196 4.40 -7.96 -40.41
C TYR A 196 3.17 -7.69 -41.29
N SER A 197 2.35 -8.72 -41.51
CA SER A 197 1.05 -8.61 -42.18
C SER A 197 -0.05 -8.54 -41.12
N ILE A 198 -0.97 -7.60 -41.28
CA ILE A 198 -2.24 -7.56 -40.54
C ILE A 198 -3.17 -8.65 -41.09
#